data_AF-F3KG05-F1
#
_entry.id   AF-F3KG05-F1
#
_cell.length_a   1.000
_cell.length_b   1.000
_cell.length_c   1.000
_cell.angle_alpha   90.00
_cell.angle_beta   90.00
_cell.angle_gamma   90.00
#
_symmetry.space_group_name_H-M   'P 1'
#
loop_
_entity.id
_entity.type
_entity.pdbx_description
1 polymer ?
#
loop_
_entity_poly.entity_id
_entity_poly.type
_entity_poly.pdbx_seq_one_letter_code
_entity_poly.pdbx_strand_id
1 'polypeptide(L)' 'MWLTAIDLGEGGQRIGLEGFATEPSMVPRYIRNLRNEKVFAGTEFDVFNLQRAEGSSALAFVVTAVSEVEQ' A
#
# COMPACT_ATOMS: atom_id res chain seq x y z
N MET A 1 -4.70 9.33 -6.81
CA MET A 1 -3.74 8.75 -5.86
C MET A 1 -2.37 8.78 -6.49
N TRP A 2 -1.35 9.09 -5.70
CA TRP A 2 0.04 9.26 -6.15
C TRP A 2 0.95 8.47 -5.22
N LEU A 3 1.86 7.67 -5.76
CA LEU A 3 2.88 6.96 -4.97
C LEU A 3 4.15 7.79 -4.89
N THR A 4 4.73 7.88 -3.71
CA THR A 4 5.96 8.66 -3.46
C THR A 4 7.15 7.78 -3.13
N ALA A 5 6.92 6.60 -2.55
CA ALA A 5 7.98 5.64 -2.29
C ALA A 5 7.47 4.21 -2.49
N ILE A 6 8.37 3.36 -2.97
CA ILE A 6 8.21 1.92 -3.03
C ILE A 6 9.47 1.34 -2.39
N ASP A 7 9.30 0.63 -1.28
CA ASP A 7 10.37 -0.06 -0.58
C ASP A 7 10.22 -1.57 -0.83
N LEU A 8 11.33 -2.25 -1.16
CA LEU A 8 11.36 -3.70 -1.28
C LEU A 8 12.35 -4.26 -0.27
N GLY A 9 11.83 -5.04 0.69
CA GLY A 9 12.60 -5.73 1.71
C GLY A 9 12.56 -7.24 1.52
N GLU A 10 13.43 -7.95 2.25
CA GLU A 10 13.40 -9.42 2.38
C GLU A 10 13.39 -10.15 1.03
N GLY A 11 14.22 -9.69 0.07
CA GLY A 11 14.29 -10.30 -1.26
C GLY A 11 13.01 -10.13 -2.10
N GLY A 12 12.19 -9.13 -1.79
CA GLY A 12 10.91 -8.86 -2.45
C GLY A 12 9.70 -9.46 -1.74
N GLN A 13 9.89 -10.13 -0.61
CA GLN A 13 8.80 -10.68 0.20
C GLN A 13 8.05 -9.62 1.00
N ARG A 14 8.71 -8.51 1.31
CA ARG A 14 8.08 -7.33 1.91
C ARG A 14 8.08 -6.18 0.91
N ILE A 15 6.92 -5.55 0.74
CA ILE A 15 6.75 -4.35 -0.07
C ILE A 15 6.17 -3.25 0.81
N GLY A 16 6.84 -2.10 0.86
CA GLY A 16 6.30 -0.86 1.44
C GLY A 16 5.83 0.07 0.33
N LEU A 17 4.62 0.62 0.46
CA LEU A 17 4.05 1.59 -0.46
C LEU A 17 3.66 2.84 0.32
N GLU A 18 4.19 3.98 -0.09
CA GLU A 18 3.84 5.27 0.48
C GLU A 18 3.29 6.19 -0.60
N GLY A 19 2.38 7.07 -0.19
CA GLY A 19 1.84 8.03 -1.14
C GLY A 19 0.77 8.94 -0.56
N PHE A 20 0.09 9.62 -1.48
CA PHE A 20 -1.00 10.54 -1.18
C PHE A 20 -2.29 10.16 -1.91
N ALA A 21 -3.40 10.25 -1.20
CA ALA A 21 -4.76 10.07 -1.70
C ALA A 21 -5.57 11.35 -1.51
N THR A 22 -6.32 11.76 -2.53
CA THR A 22 -7.21 12.94 -2.44
C THR A 22 -8.50 12.62 -1.69
N GLU A 23 -8.87 11.34 -1.57
CA GLU A 23 -10.04 10.88 -0.84
C GLU A 23 -9.71 9.60 -0.04
N PRO A 24 -10.27 9.43 1.17
CA PRO A 24 -9.99 8.26 2.01
C PRO A 24 -10.33 6.93 1.34
N SER A 25 -11.38 6.91 0.51
CA SER A 25 -11.87 5.72 -0.18
C SER A 25 -10.90 5.18 -1.25
N MET A 26 -9.94 6.00 -1.71
CA MET A 26 -8.97 5.58 -2.72
C MET A 26 -8.03 4.49 -2.20
N VAL A 27 -7.61 4.57 -0.93
CA VAL A 27 -6.67 3.63 -0.32
C VAL A 27 -7.23 2.19 -0.27
N PRO A 28 -8.41 1.93 0.35
CA PRO A 28 -8.97 0.58 0.36
C PRO A 28 -9.38 0.10 -1.03
N ARG A 29 -9.75 1.00 -1.96
CA ARG A 29 -10.01 0.62 -3.36
C ARG A 29 -8.74 0.17 -4.06
N TYR A 30 -7.63 0.87 -3.84
CA TYR A 30 -6.34 0.52 -4.41
C TYR A 30 -5.84 -0.82 -3.90
N ILE A 31 -5.88 -1.05 -2.58
CA ILE A 31 -5.48 -2.33 -1.97
C ILE A 31 -6.31 -3.48 -2.52
N ARG A 32 -7.63 -3.30 -2.65
CA ARG A 32 -8.50 -4.32 -3.26
C ARG A 32 -8.10 -4.62 -4.70
N ASN A 33 -7.75 -3.62 -5.49
CA ASN A 33 -7.28 -3.82 -6.86
C ASN A 33 -5.96 -4.60 -6.87
N LEU A 34 -5.00 -4.25 -6.01
CA LEU A 34 -3.73 -4.98 -5.89
C LEU A 34 -3.95 -6.45 -5.52
N ARG A 35 -4.84 -6.72 -4.56
CA ARG A 35 -5.19 -8.10 -4.16
C ARG A 35 -5.82 -8.93 -5.29
N ASN A 36 -6.39 -8.29 -6.31
CA ASN A 36 -6.99 -8.98 -7.44
C ASN A 36 -5.97 -9.28 -8.56
N GLU A 37 -4.76 -8.71 -8.49
CA GLU A 37 -3.70 -8.98 -9.45
C GLU A 37 -3.02 -10.31 -9.13
N LYS A 38 -2.82 -11.15 -10.15
CA LYS A 38 -2.24 -12.50 -9.98
C LYS A 38 -0.85 -12.48 -9.35
N VAL A 39 -0.09 -11.41 -9.59
CA VAL A 39 1.28 -11.25 -9.06
C VAL A 39 1.30 -11.04 -7.54
N PHE A 40 0.17 -10.67 -6.93
CA PHE A 40 0.02 -10.48 -5.48
C PHE A 40 -0.91 -11.54 -4.85
N ALA A 41 -1.12 -12.67 -5.53
CA ALA A 41 -1.82 -13.81 -4.94
C ALA A 41 -1.01 -14.36 -3.75
N GLY A 42 -1.66 -14.56 -2.61
CA GLY A 42 -0.97 -14.98 -1.37
C GLY A 42 -0.22 -13.85 -0.64
N THR A 43 -0.45 -12.59 -1.03
CA THR A 43 0.11 -11.42 -0.34
C THR A 43 -0.94 -10.81 0.60
N GLU A 44 -0.58 -10.65 1.88
CA GLU A 44 -1.35 -9.89 2.86
C GLU A 44 -1.00 -8.41 2.77
N PHE A 45 -2.01 -7.54 2.83
CA PHE A 45 -1.83 -6.09 2.77
C PHE A 45 -2.38 -5.43 4.04
N ASP A 46 -1.56 -4.61 4.69
CA ASP A 46 -1.90 -3.85 5.88
C ASP A 46 -1.72 -2.35 5.67
N VAL A 47 -2.70 -1.56 6.12
CA VAL A 47 -2.58 -0.10 6.17
C VAL A 47 -1.99 0.28 7.51
N PHE A 48 -0.70 0.60 7.52
CA PHE A 48 0.02 1.02 8.72
C PHE A 48 -0.38 2.42 9.18
N ASN A 49 -0.62 3.31 8.22
CA ASN A 49 -0.87 4.70 8.54
C ASN A 49 -1.76 5.38 7.51
N LEU A 50 -2.71 6.18 7.98
CA LEU A 50 -3.55 7.04 7.15
C LEU A 50 -3.78 8.35 7.90
N GLN A 51 -3.16 9.42 7.43
CA GLN A 51 -3.20 10.73 8.10
C GLN A 51 -3.43 11.84 7.08
N ARG A 52 -4.01 12.96 7.50
CA ARG A 52 -4.04 14.15 6.66
C ARG A 52 -2.63 14.71 6.52
N ALA A 53 -2.21 14.97 5.29
CA ALA A 53 -0.92 15.62 5.04
C ALA A 53 -0.97 17.07 5.55
N GLU A 54 0.08 17.51 6.24
CA GLU A 54 0.14 18.87 6.78
C GLU A 54 -0.02 19.91 5.67
N GLY A 55 -0.89 20.89 5.90
CA GLY A 55 -1.18 21.97 4.95
C GLY A 55 -1.92 21.53 3.68
N SER A 56 -2.43 20.30 3.60
CA SER A 56 -3.12 19.77 2.41
C SER A 56 -4.44 19.08 2.77
N SER A 57 -5.36 19.06 1.80
CA SER A 57 -6.58 18.24 1.86
C SER A 57 -6.31 16.77 1.55
N ALA A 58 -5.12 16.43 1.05
CA ALA A 58 -4.72 15.07 0.76
C ALA A 58 -4.40 14.26 2.03
N LEU A 59 -4.50 12.95 1.91
CA LEU A 59 -4.17 11.98 2.93
C LEU A 59 -2.84 11.32 2.57
N ALA A 60 -1.87 11.38 3.46
CA ALA A 60 -0.68 10.54 3.41
C ALA A 60 -1.07 9.12 3.85
N PHE A 61 -0.62 8.11 3.12
CA PHE A 61 -0.84 6.71 3.46
C PHE A 61 0.46 5.91 3.42
N VAL A 62 0.52 4.89 4.26
CA VAL A 62 1.54 3.86 4.25
C VAL A 62 0.84 2.50 4.24
N VAL A 63 1.13 1.70 3.22
CA VAL A 63 0.67 0.33 3.08
C VAL A 63 1.87 -0.59 3.05
N THR A 64 1.80 -1.70 3.76
CA THR A 64 2.79 -2.77 3.63
C THR A 64 2.11 -4.00 3.05
N ALA A 65 2.86 -4.74 2.25
CA ALA A 65 2.45 -6.03 1.73
C ALA A 65 3.51 -7.06 2.13
N VAL A 66 3.08 -8.21 2.63
CA VAL A 66 3.95 -9.35 2.94
C VAL A 66 3.44 -10.55 2.17
N SER A 67 4.31 -11.16 1.37
CA SER A 67 3.96 -12.37 0.62
C SER A 67 4.24 -13.58 1.50
N GLU A 68 3.27 -14.48 1.63
CA GLU A 68 3.52 -15.81 2.17
C GLU A 68 4.30 -16.60 1.12
N VAL A 69 5.58 -16.83 1.39
CA VAL A 69 6.36 -17.82 0.65
C VAL A 69 5.80 -19.18 1.05
N GLU A 70 5.14 -19.87 0.12
CA GLU A 70 4.90 -21.31 0.26
C GLU A 70 6.27 -21.98 0.49
N GLN A 71 6.44 -22.58 1.68
CA GLN A 71 7.63 -23.34 2.08
C GLN A 71 7.69 -24.69 1.37
#